data_AF-A0A7J5VPQ2-F1
#
_entry.id   AF-A0A7J5VPQ2-F1
#
_cell.length_a   1.000
_cell.length_b   1.000
_cell.length_c   1.000
_cell.angle_alpha   90.00
_cell.angle_beta   90.00
_cell.angle_gamma   90.00
#
_symmetry.space_group_name_H-M   'P 1'
#
loop_
_entity.id
_entity.type
_entity.pdbx_description
1 polymer ?
#
loop_
_entity_poly.entity_id
_entity_poly.type
_entity_poly.pdbx_seq_one_letter_code
_entity_poly.pdbx_strand_id
1 'polypeptide(L)'
;MSDEQMSSKEKILFGKATNPSNILPQKLTLDSKIKFRCHPGVKCFTACCGGIKIILTPYDILQLKKRLNIPAHEFLHQYATPVYLEKTDMPGVAIKLREDDHKCPFVTPEGCTVYSDRPTACRYYPVGMADFHEGGDEKSKDGDQNEEEKFFFIVKEDHCKGFEEDKEWTVREWRADQGVDVRDEMNKEWLRLVMRRKSFGLQATLSEQAKRMFFMASTDIDHFRDFVFESSFLDTFLIDDETIAKIKEDDVELMLFSFKYLAATLFGAQTMKIREDKIQAKVEEIKQRQDESVIESVQEYEKIKQQREMDKKV
;
A
#
# COMPACT_ATOMS: atom_id res chain seq x y z
N MET A 1 -9.34 -7.64 -42.17
CA MET A 1 -8.01 -8.11 -42.63
C MET A 1 -7.54 -9.12 -41.61
N SER A 2 -7.15 -10.30 -42.07
CA SER A 2 -6.95 -11.51 -41.26
C SER A 2 -5.78 -11.43 -40.28
N ASP A 3 -5.91 -12.17 -39.17
CA ASP A 3 -5.03 -12.29 -37.99
C ASP A 3 -3.56 -12.73 -38.23
N GLU A 4 -3.07 -12.73 -39.47
CA GLU A 4 -1.80 -13.39 -39.82
C GLU A 4 -0.60 -12.45 -40.04
N GLN A 5 -0.70 -11.15 -39.75
CA GLN A 5 0.43 -10.22 -39.97
C GLN A 5 0.75 -9.32 -38.77
N MET A 6 0.76 -9.85 -37.55
CA MET A 6 1.39 -9.18 -36.40
C MET A 6 2.66 -9.91 -35.97
N SER A 7 3.75 -9.14 -35.84
CA SER A 7 5.11 -9.61 -35.59
C SER A 7 5.24 -10.27 -34.22
N SER A 8 6.14 -11.26 -34.10
CA SER A 8 6.42 -11.98 -32.85
C SER A 8 6.88 -11.09 -31.69
N LYS A 9 7.27 -9.83 -31.94
CA LYS A 9 7.50 -8.82 -30.89
C LYS A 9 6.20 -8.22 -30.31
N GLU A 10 5.10 -8.18 -31.05
CA GLU A 10 3.80 -7.69 -30.57
C GLU A 10 3.05 -8.76 -29.75
N LYS A 11 3.30 -10.05 -30.02
CA LYS A 11 2.71 -11.17 -29.25
C LYS A 11 3.29 -11.34 -27.84
N ILE A 12 4.40 -10.68 -27.49
CA ILE A 12 5.04 -10.76 -26.17
C ILE A 12 4.49 -9.71 -25.19
N LEU A 13 3.74 -8.71 -25.67
CA LEU A 13 3.16 -7.65 -24.82
C LEU A 13 1.78 -7.98 -24.24
N PHE A 14 1.07 -8.98 -24.77
CA PHE A 14 -0.34 -9.28 -24.41
C PHE A 14 -0.59 -10.77 -24.07
N GLY A 15 0.45 -11.47 -23.61
CA GLY A 15 0.36 -12.86 -23.16
C GLY A 15 -0.36 -13.02 -21.82
N LYS A 16 -1.30 -13.97 -21.76
CA LYS A 16 -2.13 -14.39 -20.60
C LYS A 16 -1.40 -14.40 -19.25
N ALA A 17 -1.61 -13.31 -18.49
CA ALA A 17 -1.46 -13.16 -17.03
C ALA A 17 -2.11 -11.82 -16.59
N THR A 18 -3.07 -11.33 -17.38
CA THR A 18 -3.21 -9.90 -17.75
C THR A 18 -4.04 -9.07 -16.76
N ASN A 19 -3.62 -7.81 -16.59
CA ASN A 19 -4.50 -6.65 -16.37
C ASN A 19 -5.77 -6.75 -17.24
N PRO A 20 -6.91 -6.17 -16.83
CA PRO A 20 -8.21 -6.56 -17.37
C PRO A 20 -8.24 -6.44 -18.89
N SER A 21 -8.51 -7.56 -19.57
CA SER A 21 -8.73 -7.66 -21.02
C SER A 21 -9.91 -6.83 -21.53
N ASN A 22 -10.56 -6.11 -20.62
CA ASN A 22 -11.86 -5.47 -20.73
C ASN A 22 -11.74 -3.95 -20.51
N ILE A 23 -10.53 -3.38 -20.56
CA ILE A 23 -10.33 -1.92 -20.53
C ILE A 23 -10.72 -1.37 -21.91
N LEU A 24 -11.64 -0.40 -21.93
CA LEU A 24 -11.97 0.33 -23.15
C LEU A 24 -10.80 1.23 -23.55
N PRO A 25 -10.39 1.28 -24.83
CA PRO A 25 -9.28 2.09 -25.32
C PRO A 25 -9.66 3.58 -25.42
N GLN A 26 -10.03 4.18 -24.29
CA GLN A 26 -10.47 5.57 -24.19
C GLN A 26 -9.86 6.23 -22.95
N LYS A 27 -9.09 7.31 -23.17
CA LYS A 27 -8.62 8.20 -22.09
C LYS A 27 -9.81 9.09 -21.67
N LEU A 28 -10.16 9.05 -20.39
CA LEU A 28 -11.22 9.87 -19.81
C LEU A 28 -10.62 10.92 -18.87
N THR A 29 -11.30 12.06 -18.81
CA THR A 29 -11.05 13.16 -17.87
C THR A 29 -12.13 13.17 -16.78
N LEU A 30 -11.97 14.03 -15.77
CA LEU A 30 -12.97 14.19 -14.71
C LEU A 30 -14.36 14.58 -15.24
N ASP A 31 -14.44 15.30 -16.35
CA ASP A 31 -15.71 15.79 -16.91
C ASP A 31 -16.24 14.88 -18.04
N SER A 32 -15.56 13.77 -18.31
CA SER A 32 -16.03 12.76 -19.24
C SER A 32 -17.27 12.04 -18.70
N LYS A 33 -18.25 11.79 -19.59
CA LYS A 33 -19.50 11.12 -19.23
C LYS A 33 -19.38 9.60 -19.27
N ILE A 34 -20.09 8.95 -18.34
CA ILE A 34 -20.24 7.50 -18.24
C ILE A 34 -21.70 7.15 -17.96
N LYS A 35 -22.14 5.99 -18.43
CA LYS A 35 -23.48 5.43 -18.17
C LYS A 35 -23.32 4.15 -17.36
N PHE A 36 -23.69 4.19 -16.08
CA PHE A 36 -23.51 3.04 -15.20
C PHE A 36 -24.38 3.12 -13.93
N ARG A 37 -24.93 1.99 -13.49
CA ARG A 37 -25.48 1.85 -12.14
C ARG A 37 -25.39 0.39 -11.67
N CYS A 38 -24.93 0.17 -10.45
CA CYS A 38 -24.99 -1.13 -9.79
C CYS A 38 -25.97 -1.06 -8.62
N HIS A 39 -27.00 -1.92 -8.60
CA HIS A 39 -28.02 -1.98 -7.56
C HIS A 39 -28.65 -3.38 -7.49
N PRO A 40 -29.36 -3.75 -6.41
CA PRO A 40 -29.93 -5.11 -6.27
C PRO A 40 -30.85 -5.58 -7.41
N GLY A 41 -31.42 -4.66 -8.19
CA GLY A 41 -32.29 -4.99 -9.31
C GLY A 41 -31.56 -5.30 -10.63
N VAL A 42 -30.24 -5.09 -10.73
CA VAL A 42 -29.50 -5.43 -11.95
C VAL A 42 -29.29 -6.94 -12.04
N LYS A 43 -29.41 -7.52 -13.24
CA LYS A 43 -29.32 -8.97 -13.45
C LYS A 43 -27.99 -9.59 -13.01
N CYS A 44 -26.92 -8.80 -13.02
CA CYS A 44 -25.57 -9.24 -12.63
C CYS A 44 -25.23 -8.93 -11.16
N PHE A 45 -26.21 -8.59 -10.31
CA PHE A 45 -25.95 -8.18 -8.94
C PHE A 45 -25.14 -9.24 -8.20
N THR A 46 -24.06 -8.83 -7.52
CA THR A 46 -23.06 -9.67 -6.84
C THR A 46 -22.14 -10.53 -7.71
N ALA A 47 -22.31 -10.56 -9.04
CA ALA A 47 -21.52 -11.42 -9.92
C ALA A 47 -20.01 -11.09 -9.91
N CYS A 48 -19.65 -9.80 -9.79
CA CYS A 48 -18.25 -9.36 -9.71
C CYS A 48 -17.66 -9.39 -8.28
N CYS A 49 -18.45 -9.76 -7.27
CA CYS A 49 -18.03 -9.77 -5.86
C CYS A 49 -17.26 -11.05 -5.46
N GLY A 50 -16.39 -11.53 -6.35
CA GLY A 50 -15.60 -12.75 -6.16
C GLY A 50 -14.58 -12.95 -7.28
N GLY A 51 -13.61 -13.83 -7.05
CA GLY A 51 -12.58 -14.18 -8.05
C GLY A 51 -11.62 -13.04 -8.41
N ILE A 52 -11.57 -11.96 -7.62
CA ILE A 52 -10.72 -10.79 -7.84
C ILE A 52 -9.78 -10.56 -6.66
N LYS A 53 -8.55 -10.16 -6.97
CA LYS A 53 -7.55 -9.79 -5.95
C LYS A 53 -7.76 -8.34 -5.53
N ILE A 54 -8.36 -8.13 -4.36
CA ILE A 54 -8.63 -6.80 -3.80
C ILE A 54 -7.52 -6.46 -2.80
N ILE A 55 -6.53 -5.66 -3.24
CA ILE A 55 -5.55 -5.07 -2.32
C ILE A 55 -6.24 -4.03 -1.45
N LEU A 56 -5.97 -4.08 -0.14
CA LEU A 56 -6.50 -3.10 0.80
C LEU A 56 -5.49 -1.99 1.03
N THR A 57 -5.98 -0.75 0.97
CA THR A 57 -5.24 0.42 1.45
C THR A 57 -5.34 0.54 2.98
N PRO A 58 -4.44 1.30 3.65
CA PRO A 58 -4.55 1.54 5.08
C PRO A 58 -5.93 2.10 5.48
N TYR A 59 -6.47 3.04 4.70
CA TYR A 59 -7.79 3.60 4.98
C TYR A 59 -8.91 2.58 4.75
N ASP A 60 -8.77 1.64 3.81
CA ASP A 60 -9.74 0.55 3.67
C ASP A 60 -9.79 -0.33 4.91
N ILE A 61 -8.62 -0.71 5.45
CA ILE A 61 -8.52 -1.50 6.67
C ILE A 61 -9.17 -0.76 7.83
N LEU A 62 -8.87 0.53 7.99
CA LEU A 62 -9.44 1.37 9.04
C LEU A 62 -10.98 1.43 8.98
N GLN A 63 -11.53 1.67 7.79
CA GLN A 63 -12.99 1.73 7.62
C GLN A 63 -13.66 0.38 7.86
N LEU A 64 -13.05 -0.72 7.39
CA LEU A 64 -13.60 -2.06 7.57
C LEU A 64 -13.55 -2.54 9.03
N LYS A 65 -12.44 -2.33 9.75
CA LYS A 65 -12.36 -2.68 11.18
C LYS A 65 -13.41 -1.92 11.99
N LYS A 66 -13.62 -0.63 11.68
CA LYS A 66 -14.62 0.21 12.33
C LYS A 66 -16.04 -0.27 12.03
N ARG A 67 -16.33 -0.62 10.77
CA ARG A 67 -17.62 -1.15 10.34
C ARG A 67 -17.96 -2.49 11.00
N LEU A 68 -16.97 -3.35 11.19
CA LEU A 68 -17.11 -4.67 11.81
C LEU A 68 -17.03 -4.60 13.34
N ASN A 69 -16.61 -3.46 13.91
CA ASN A 69 -16.39 -3.25 15.33
C ASN A 69 -15.43 -4.28 15.94
N ILE A 70 -14.30 -4.51 15.26
CA ILE A 70 -13.22 -5.40 15.68
C ILE A 70 -11.86 -4.67 15.60
N PRO A 71 -10.84 -5.09 16.37
CA PRO A 71 -9.50 -4.55 16.22
C PRO A 71 -8.85 -4.98 14.88
N ALA A 72 -7.83 -4.22 14.45
CA ALA A 72 -7.11 -4.41 13.20
C ALA A 72 -6.50 -5.81 13.10
N HIS A 73 -5.82 -6.28 14.15
CA HIS A 73 -5.21 -7.61 14.16
C HIS A 73 -6.23 -8.74 13.94
N GLU A 74 -7.42 -8.62 14.51
CA GLU A 74 -8.50 -9.59 14.33
C GLU A 74 -9.05 -9.52 12.90
N PHE A 75 -9.24 -8.31 12.37
CA PHE A 75 -9.62 -8.11 10.96
C PHE A 75 -8.60 -8.75 10.00
N LEU A 76 -7.31 -8.51 10.22
CA LEU A 76 -6.23 -9.04 9.38
C LEU A 76 -6.20 -10.57 9.41
N HIS A 77 -6.40 -11.18 10.59
CA HIS A 77 -6.43 -12.62 10.75
C HIS A 77 -7.64 -13.27 10.07
N GLN A 78 -8.83 -12.68 10.20
CA GLN A 78 -10.07 -13.27 9.71
C GLN A 78 -10.33 -12.98 8.22
N TYR A 79 -10.06 -11.76 7.76
CA TYR A 79 -10.54 -11.25 6.48
C TYR A 79 -9.43 -10.84 5.50
N ALA A 80 -8.16 -10.98 5.87
CA ALA A 80 -7.04 -10.56 5.02
C ALA A 80 -6.05 -11.70 4.72
N THR A 81 -5.31 -11.56 3.63
CA THR A 81 -4.23 -12.47 3.23
C THR A 81 -2.99 -11.64 2.90
N PRO A 82 -1.81 -11.97 3.45
CA PRO A 82 -0.58 -11.26 3.16
C PRO A 82 -0.21 -11.30 1.68
N VAL A 83 0.27 -10.19 1.14
CA VAL A 83 0.73 -10.04 -0.24
C VAL A 83 1.89 -9.05 -0.30
N TYR A 84 2.60 -9.03 -1.42
CA TYR A 84 3.50 -7.93 -1.76
C TYR A 84 2.82 -6.97 -2.73
N LEU A 85 3.00 -5.67 -2.50
CA LEU A 85 2.43 -4.61 -3.31
C LEU A 85 3.14 -4.54 -4.67
N GLU A 86 2.36 -4.31 -5.73
CA GLU A 86 2.72 -4.45 -7.15
C GLU A 86 4.18 -4.10 -7.52
N LYS A 87 4.99 -5.14 -7.79
CA LYS A 87 6.41 -5.02 -8.20
C LYS A 87 7.29 -4.29 -7.19
N THR A 88 6.89 -4.31 -5.93
CA THR A 88 7.69 -3.88 -4.77
C THR A 88 7.87 -5.07 -3.83
N ASP A 89 8.79 -4.94 -2.88
CA ASP A 89 8.93 -5.86 -1.76
C ASP A 89 8.26 -5.32 -0.48
N MET A 90 7.35 -4.35 -0.63
CA MET A 90 6.54 -3.83 0.46
C MET A 90 5.40 -4.78 0.78
N PRO A 91 5.30 -5.25 2.04
CA PRO A 91 4.21 -6.12 2.44
C PRO A 91 2.91 -5.32 2.57
N GLY A 92 1.82 -5.92 2.14
CA GLY A 92 0.46 -5.42 2.32
C GLY A 92 -0.49 -6.58 2.50
N VAL A 93 -1.79 -6.30 2.39
CA VAL A 93 -2.82 -7.34 2.49
C VAL A 93 -3.86 -7.20 1.38
N ALA A 94 -4.41 -8.35 1.00
CA ALA A 94 -5.59 -8.44 0.14
C ALA A 94 -6.77 -9.04 0.93
N ILE A 95 -8.00 -8.81 0.48
CA ILE A 95 -9.16 -9.52 1.03
C ILE A 95 -8.97 -11.03 0.86
N LYS A 96 -9.16 -11.77 1.96
CA LYS A 96 -9.23 -13.22 1.98
C LYS A 96 -10.58 -13.66 1.42
N LEU A 97 -10.57 -14.23 0.22
CA LEU A 97 -11.77 -14.81 -0.40
C LEU A 97 -12.14 -16.12 0.31
N ARG A 98 -13.43 -16.48 0.29
CA ARG A 98 -13.90 -17.75 0.84
C ARG A 98 -13.37 -18.93 0.02
N GLU A 99 -13.03 -20.03 0.68
CA GLU A 99 -12.40 -21.19 0.03
C GLU A 99 -13.37 -21.99 -0.84
N ASP A 100 -14.66 -21.98 -0.50
CA ASP A 100 -15.71 -22.76 -1.16
C ASP A 100 -16.10 -22.18 -2.53
N ASP A 101 -16.34 -20.87 -2.59
CA ASP A 101 -16.89 -20.20 -3.77
C ASP A 101 -16.02 -19.06 -4.32
N HIS A 102 -14.86 -18.82 -3.71
CA HIS A 102 -13.94 -17.74 -4.07
C HIS A 102 -14.60 -16.34 -4.08
N LYS A 103 -15.69 -16.15 -3.33
CA LYS A 103 -16.33 -14.84 -3.18
C LYS A 103 -15.76 -14.04 -2.02
N CYS A 104 -16.04 -12.74 -2.05
CA CYS A 104 -15.73 -11.85 -0.94
C CYS A 104 -16.51 -12.29 0.33
N PRO A 105 -15.88 -12.35 1.51
CA PRO A 105 -16.53 -12.80 2.74
C PRO A 105 -17.74 -11.92 3.13
N PHE A 106 -17.77 -10.67 2.68
CA PHE A 106 -18.84 -9.73 2.97
C PHE A 106 -20.04 -9.83 2.02
N VAL A 107 -19.97 -10.63 0.95
CA VAL A 107 -21.06 -10.75 -0.02
C VAL A 107 -22.06 -11.84 0.37
N THR A 108 -23.34 -11.48 0.31
CA THR A 108 -24.52 -12.31 0.53
C THR A 108 -25.42 -12.24 -0.71
N PRO A 109 -26.42 -13.13 -0.86
CA PRO A 109 -27.42 -13.00 -1.92
C PRO A 109 -28.12 -11.64 -1.94
N GLU A 110 -28.27 -11.01 -0.78
CA GLU A 110 -28.90 -9.69 -0.60
C GLU A 110 -27.95 -8.52 -0.92
N GLY A 111 -26.64 -8.78 -1.05
CA GLY A 111 -25.62 -7.80 -1.40
C GLY A 111 -24.41 -7.82 -0.47
N CYS A 112 -23.59 -6.76 -0.55
CA CYS A 112 -22.42 -6.61 0.31
C CYS A 112 -22.82 -6.00 1.66
N THR A 113 -22.52 -6.71 2.76
CA THR A 113 -22.83 -6.29 4.13
C THR A 113 -22.09 -5.03 4.58
N VAL A 114 -20.95 -4.75 3.93
CA VAL A 114 -20.13 -3.55 4.13
C VAL A 114 -20.20 -2.60 2.93
N TYR A 115 -21.29 -2.61 2.15
CA TYR A 115 -21.36 -1.85 0.89
C TYR A 115 -20.98 -0.37 1.06
N SER A 116 -21.49 0.30 2.09
CA SER A 116 -21.17 1.71 2.41
C SER A 116 -19.69 1.96 2.69
N ASP A 117 -18.95 0.93 3.13
CA ASP A 117 -17.57 0.98 3.61
C ASP A 117 -16.63 0.09 2.79
N ARG A 118 -17.11 -0.41 1.63
CA ARG A 118 -16.37 -1.32 0.75
C ARG A 118 -15.01 -0.75 0.34
N PRO A 119 -14.01 -1.60 0.04
CA PRO A 119 -12.67 -1.16 -0.33
C PRO A 119 -12.62 -0.20 -1.51
N THR A 120 -11.56 0.60 -1.58
CA THR A 120 -11.25 1.56 -2.65
C THR A 120 -11.33 0.92 -4.03
N ALA A 121 -10.73 -0.26 -4.21
CA ALA A 121 -10.78 -1.00 -5.48
C ALA A 121 -12.22 -1.33 -5.93
N CYS A 122 -13.11 -1.66 -4.99
CA CYS A 122 -14.52 -1.95 -5.29
C CYS A 122 -15.36 -0.69 -5.57
N ARG A 123 -14.89 0.50 -5.15
CA ARG A 123 -15.55 1.79 -5.42
C ARG A 123 -15.20 2.36 -6.78
N TYR A 124 -13.97 2.10 -7.21
CA TYR A 124 -13.49 2.52 -8.51
C TYR A 124 -14.34 1.91 -9.62
N TYR A 125 -14.55 0.60 -9.59
CA TYR A 125 -15.28 -0.12 -10.63
C TYR A 125 -16.65 0.52 -10.95
N PRO A 126 -16.93 0.88 -12.22
CA PRO A 126 -16.21 0.46 -13.43
C PRO A 126 -15.09 1.42 -13.87
N VAL A 127 -14.92 2.55 -13.18
CA VAL A 127 -13.91 3.56 -13.48
C VAL A 127 -12.57 3.13 -12.90
N GLY A 128 -11.54 2.99 -13.73
CA GLY A 128 -10.16 2.89 -13.29
C GLY A 128 -9.47 4.25 -13.29
N MET A 129 -8.43 4.41 -12.47
CA MET A 129 -7.50 5.53 -12.51
C MET A 129 -6.11 5.00 -12.83
N ALA A 130 -5.37 5.74 -13.64
CA ALA A 130 -3.95 5.56 -13.80
C ALA A 130 -3.25 6.92 -13.76
N ASP A 131 -2.10 6.95 -13.08
CA ASP A 131 -1.20 8.09 -13.06
C ASP A 131 -0.15 7.86 -14.15
N PHE A 132 -0.04 8.78 -15.11
CA PHE A 132 1.02 8.74 -16.11
C PHE A 132 2.19 9.58 -15.58
N HIS A 133 3.25 8.92 -15.12
CA HIS A 133 4.57 9.53 -15.11
C HIS A 133 5.16 9.25 -16.50
N GLU A 134 5.21 10.25 -17.39
CA GLU A 134 6.12 10.13 -18.51
C GLU A 134 7.52 9.87 -17.93
N GLY A 135 8.08 8.70 -18.27
CA GLY A 135 9.41 8.31 -17.85
C GLY A 135 10.36 9.45 -18.16
N GLY A 136 11.17 9.84 -17.17
CA GLY A 136 11.96 11.06 -17.19
C GLY A 136 12.66 11.31 -18.53
N ASP A 137 12.08 12.19 -19.33
CA ASP A 137 12.85 13.00 -20.25
C ASP A 137 13.54 14.08 -19.41
N GLU A 138 14.84 14.28 -19.63
CA GLU A 138 15.74 15.22 -18.96
C GLU A 138 15.37 16.71 -19.18
N LYS A 139 14.09 17.05 -19.21
CA LYS A 139 13.57 18.39 -19.54
C LYS A 139 12.62 19.00 -18.52
N SER A 140 12.60 18.54 -17.28
CA SER A 140 12.08 19.36 -16.17
C SER A 140 13.23 20.08 -15.46
N LYS A 141 13.95 20.92 -16.21
CA LYS A 141 14.79 22.00 -15.69
C LYS A 141 13.95 23.28 -15.73
N ASP A 142 12.97 23.36 -14.86
CA ASP A 142 12.43 24.58 -14.29
C ASP A 142 11.40 24.11 -13.27
N GLY A 143 11.45 24.68 -12.06
CA GLY A 143 10.76 24.19 -10.86
C GLY A 143 9.24 24.37 -10.88
N ASP A 144 8.58 23.97 -11.96
CA ASP A 144 7.15 23.80 -12.00
C ASP A 144 6.81 22.38 -11.54
N GLN A 145 5.98 22.30 -10.52
CA GLN A 145 5.47 21.04 -9.99
C GLN A 145 4.60 20.44 -11.08
N ASN A 146 5.17 19.54 -11.89
CA ASN A 146 4.42 18.80 -12.91
C ASN A 146 3.21 18.14 -12.22
N GLU A 147 2.03 18.74 -12.38
CA GLU A 147 0.78 18.15 -11.95
C GLU A 147 0.66 16.83 -12.70
N GLU A 148 0.84 15.73 -11.97
CA GLU A 148 0.74 14.37 -12.49
C GLU A 148 -0.57 14.26 -13.28
N GLU A 149 -0.50 14.09 -14.61
CA GLU A 149 -1.69 13.96 -15.45
C GLU A 149 -2.38 12.63 -15.13
N LYS A 150 -3.35 12.69 -14.22
CA LYS A 150 -4.24 11.58 -13.91
C LYS A 150 -5.20 11.40 -15.08
N PHE A 151 -5.35 10.16 -15.53
CA PHE A 151 -6.40 9.81 -16.48
C PHE A 151 -7.23 8.64 -15.99
N PHE A 152 -8.43 8.59 -16.52
CA PHE A 152 -9.41 7.57 -16.16
C PHE A 152 -9.69 6.67 -17.36
N PHE A 153 -10.15 5.47 -17.07
CA PHE A 153 -10.55 4.50 -18.08
C PHE A 153 -11.73 3.68 -17.58
N ILE A 154 -12.38 2.95 -18.47
CA ILE A 154 -13.51 2.09 -18.12
C ILE A 154 -13.11 0.64 -18.27
N VAL A 155 -13.39 -0.13 -17.23
CA VAL A 155 -13.37 -1.60 -17.27
C VAL A 155 -14.80 -2.07 -17.56
N LYS A 156 -15.02 -2.65 -18.73
CA LYS A 156 -16.32 -3.12 -19.20
C LYS A 156 -16.30 -4.62 -19.45
N GLU A 157 -16.75 -5.39 -18.47
CA GLU A 157 -16.82 -6.85 -18.55
C GLU A 157 -18.18 -7.30 -19.08
N ASP A 158 -18.20 -8.37 -19.88
CA ASP A 158 -19.42 -8.86 -20.54
C ASP A 158 -20.56 -9.21 -19.57
N HIS A 159 -20.19 -9.73 -18.39
CA HIS A 159 -21.14 -10.09 -17.35
C HIS A 159 -21.77 -8.86 -16.66
N CYS A 160 -21.17 -7.68 -16.78
CA CYS A 160 -21.59 -6.49 -16.07
C CYS A 160 -22.72 -5.76 -16.80
N LYS A 161 -23.94 -5.90 -16.27
CA LYS A 161 -25.17 -5.28 -16.79
C LYS A 161 -25.43 -3.88 -16.25
N GLY A 162 -24.55 -3.36 -15.40
CA GLY A 162 -24.66 -1.99 -14.89
C GLY A 162 -24.53 -0.92 -15.97
N PHE A 163 -23.88 -1.22 -17.09
CA PHE A 163 -23.79 -0.31 -18.26
C PHE A 163 -25.08 -0.20 -19.08
N GLU A 164 -26.05 -1.11 -18.87
CA GLU A 164 -27.35 -1.08 -19.55
C GLU A 164 -28.34 -0.14 -18.83
N GLU A 165 -28.02 0.34 -17.62
CA GLU A 165 -28.85 1.21 -16.79
C GLU A 165 -28.78 2.68 -17.23
N ASP A 166 -29.89 3.41 -17.14
CA ASP A 166 -30.04 4.78 -17.67
C ASP A 166 -29.37 5.91 -16.88
N LYS A 167 -28.68 5.60 -15.78
CA LYS A 167 -28.02 6.63 -14.98
C LYS A 167 -26.72 7.10 -15.63
N GLU A 168 -26.68 8.38 -15.96
CA GLU A 168 -25.47 9.07 -16.42
C GLU A 168 -24.73 9.71 -15.25
N TRP A 169 -23.41 9.77 -15.39
CA TRP A 169 -22.50 10.45 -14.49
C TRP A 169 -21.39 11.11 -15.30
N THR A 170 -20.79 12.16 -14.76
CA THR A 170 -19.38 12.48 -15.03
C THR A 170 -18.48 11.59 -14.16
N VAL A 171 -17.22 11.40 -14.57
CA VAL A 171 -16.22 10.71 -13.74
C VAL A 171 -16.08 11.39 -12.37
N ARG A 172 -16.15 12.72 -12.32
CA ARG A 172 -16.14 13.52 -11.10
C ARG A 172 -17.31 13.17 -10.17
N GLU A 173 -18.54 13.17 -10.69
CA GLU A 173 -19.74 12.82 -9.90
C GLU A 173 -19.70 11.37 -9.43
N TRP A 174 -19.25 10.45 -10.29
CA TRP A 174 -19.06 9.05 -9.89
C TRP A 174 -18.10 8.93 -8.71
N ARG A 175 -16.95 9.61 -8.79
CA ARG A 175 -15.95 9.54 -7.71
C ARG A 175 -16.48 10.07 -6.39
N ALA A 176 -17.21 11.19 -6.41
CA ALA A 176 -17.82 11.78 -5.24
C ALA A 176 -18.94 10.88 -4.66
N ASP A 177 -19.83 10.34 -5.51
CA ASP A 177 -20.91 9.44 -5.08
C ASP A 177 -20.37 8.14 -4.47
N GLN A 178 -19.32 7.57 -5.07
CA GLN A 178 -18.67 6.38 -4.56
C GLN A 178 -17.72 6.68 -3.39
N GLY A 179 -17.46 7.95 -3.06
CA GLY A 179 -16.57 8.41 -1.99
C GLY A 179 -15.11 7.99 -2.19
N VAL A 180 -14.69 7.79 -3.44
CA VAL A 180 -13.32 7.34 -3.76
C VAL A 180 -12.32 8.50 -3.75
N ASP A 181 -12.79 9.71 -4.01
CA ASP A 181 -12.04 10.96 -3.87
C ASP A 181 -11.49 11.15 -2.45
N VAL A 182 -12.32 10.94 -1.44
CA VAL A 182 -11.89 10.99 -0.03
C VAL A 182 -10.86 9.89 0.26
N ARG A 183 -11.09 8.67 -0.24
CA ARG A 183 -10.16 7.55 -0.01
C ARG A 183 -8.82 7.76 -0.69
N ASP A 184 -8.80 8.36 -1.87
CA ASP A 184 -7.56 8.70 -2.56
C ASP A 184 -6.76 9.73 -1.76
N GLU A 185 -7.43 10.77 -1.24
CA GLU A 185 -6.74 11.79 -0.43
C GLU A 185 -6.19 11.20 0.87
N MET A 186 -6.98 10.36 1.57
CA MET A 186 -6.54 9.69 2.80
C MET A 186 -5.36 8.74 2.59
N ASN A 187 -5.21 8.16 1.40
CA ASN A 187 -4.13 7.22 1.09
C ASN A 187 -2.99 7.84 0.27
N LYS A 188 -3.08 9.13 -0.07
CA LYS A 188 -2.14 9.80 -0.99
C LYS A 188 -0.69 9.67 -0.57
N GLU A 189 -0.39 9.95 0.70
CA GLU A 189 0.97 9.86 1.21
C GLU A 189 1.47 8.41 1.27
N TRP A 190 0.59 7.46 1.61
CA TRP A 190 0.92 6.04 1.56
C TRP A 190 1.24 5.56 0.14
N LEU A 191 0.43 5.95 -0.85
CA LEU A 191 0.66 5.63 -2.26
C LEU A 191 1.99 6.22 -2.75
N ARG A 192 2.34 7.45 -2.34
CA ARG A 192 3.64 8.06 -2.64
C ARG A 192 4.81 7.23 -2.11
N LEU A 193 4.70 6.65 -0.92
CA LEU A 193 5.73 5.76 -0.36
C LEU A 193 5.89 4.49 -1.22
N VAL A 194 4.78 3.87 -1.61
CA VAL A 194 4.79 2.66 -2.46
C VAL A 194 5.36 2.96 -3.85
N MET A 195 4.98 4.08 -4.47
CA MET A 195 5.49 4.48 -5.79
C MET A 195 6.97 4.87 -5.74
N ARG A 196 7.40 5.60 -4.71
CA ARG A 196 8.82 5.90 -4.48
C ARG A 196 9.63 4.62 -4.30
N ARG A 197 9.08 3.59 -3.66
CA ARG A 197 9.75 2.29 -3.57
C ARG A 197 9.88 1.62 -4.94
N LYS A 198 8.81 1.66 -5.74
CA LYS A 198 8.76 1.12 -7.11
C LYS A 198 9.81 1.78 -8.02
N SER A 199 10.08 3.08 -7.85
CA SER A 199 11.05 3.82 -8.66
C SER A 199 12.52 3.45 -8.39
N PHE A 200 12.86 2.89 -7.23
CA PHE A 200 14.22 2.40 -6.94
C PHE A 200 14.58 1.08 -7.66
N GLY A 201 13.65 0.52 -8.44
CA GLY A 201 13.85 -0.72 -9.17
C GLY A 201 13.82 -1.98 -8.31
N LEU A 202 13.84 -3.13 -8.98
CA LEU A 202 13.70 -4.46 -8.38
C LEU A 202 14.96 -4.94 -7.63
N GLN A 203 16.11 -4.26 -7.79
CA GLN A 203 17.38 -4.65 -7.19
C GLN A 203 17.57 -4.10 -5.77
N ALA A 204 17.03 -2.91 -5.49
CA ALA A 204 16.93 -2.45 -4.12
C ALA A 204 15.98 -3.39 -3.36
N THR A 205 16.25 -3.70 -2.09
CA THR A 205 15.34 -4.42 -1.21
C THR A 205 15.29 -3.75 0.17
N LEU A 206 14.12 -3.75 0.80
CA LEU A 206 13.93 -3.35 2.17
C LEU A 206 14.46 -4.46 3.09
N SER A 207 15.09 -4.07 4.20
CA SER A 207 15.44 -5.00 5.26
C SER A 207 14.18 -5.63 5.86
N GLU A 208 14.30 -6.81 6.46
CA GLU A 208 13.17 -7.47 7.13
C GLU A 208 12.56 -6.60 8.25
N GLN A 209 13.40 -5.83 8.94
CA GLN A 209 12.93 -4.87 9.94
C GLN A 209 12.10 -3.74 9.29
N ALA A 210 12.54 -3.20 8.15
CA ALA A 210 11.81 -2.19 7.41
C ALA A 210 10.47 -2.72 6.88
N LYS A 211 10.43 -3.97 6.39
CA LYS A 211 9.18 -4.62 5.95
C LYS A 211 8.20 -4.80 7.11
N ARG A 212 8.66 -5.31 8.26
CA ARG A 212 7.82 -5.44 9.47
C ARG A 212 7.27 -4.09 9.93
N MET A 213 8.12 -3.06 9.91
CA MET A 213 7.71 -1.70 10.27
C MET A 213 6.66 -1.15 9.31
N PHE A 214 6.88 -1.30 7.99
CA PHE A 214 5.91 -0.91 6.97
C PHE A 214 4.57 -1.62 7.15
N PHE A 215 4.59 -2.94 7.38
CA PHE A 215 3.38 -3.73 7.57
C PHE A 215 2.59 -3.25 8.79
N MET A 216 3.24 -3.12 9.95
CA MET A 216 2.61 -2.65 11.19
C MET A 216 1.96 -1.27 10.98
N ALA A 217 2.74 -0.27 10.56
CA ALA A 217 2.27 1.10 10.40
C ALA A 217 1.22 1.28 9.27
N SER A 218 1.19 0.40 8.27
CA SER A 218 0.25 0.50 7.12
C SER A 218 -0.97 -0.40 7.23
N THR A 219 -0.96 -1.43 8.08
CA THR A 219 -2.03 -2.44 8.12
C THR A 219 -2.57 -2.73 9.51
N ASP A 220 -1.76 -2.63 10.55
CA ASP A 220 -2.14 -2.93 11.93
C ASP A 220 -2.00 -1.69 12.81
N ILE A 221 -2.95 -0.77 12.64
CA ILE A 221 -2.90 0.54 13.30
C ILE A 221 -2.97 0.44 14.82
N ASP A 222 -3.56 -0.63 15.36
CA ASP A 222 -3.63 -0.87 16.80
C ASP A 222 -2.25 -1.24 17.36
N HIS A 223 -1.54 -2.17 16.72
CA HIS A 223 -0.15 -2.43 17.12
C HIS A 223 0.78 -1.23 16.87
N PHE A 224 0.51 -0.41 15.85
CA PHE A 224 1.25 0.84 15.66
C PHE A 224 0.97 1.84 16.78
N ARG A 225 -0.27 1.92 17.29
CA ARG A 225 -0.63 2.70 18.48
C ARG A 225 0.19 2.26 19.69
N ASP A 226 0.21 0.96 19.97
CA ASP A 226 0.96 0.41 21.10
C ASP A 226 2.47 0.69 20.93
N PHE A 227 3.00 0.55 19.71
CA PHE A 227 4.37 0.93 19.40
C PHE A 227 4.65 2.42 19.70
N VAL A 228 3.74 3.32 19.38
CA VAL A 228 3.92 4.76 19.66
C VAL A 228 3.86 5.05 21.16
N PHE A 229 2.92 4.46 21.90
CA PHE A 229 2.62 4.87 23.28
C PHE A 229 3.22 3.99 24.37
N GLU A 230 3.54 2.74 24.07
CA GLU A 230 4.01 1.76 25.06
C GLU A 230 5.48 1.38 24.87
N SER A 231 6.14 1.91 23.84
CA SER A 231 7.58 1.75 23.61
C SER A 231 8.36 3.04 23.90
N SER A 232 9.67 3.03 23.68
CA SER A 232 10.55 4.20 23.80
C SER A 232 10.39 5.23 22.65
N PHE A 233 9.31 5.13 21.87
CA PHE A 233 9.07 5.96 20.69
C PHE A 233 8.98 7.45 21.04
N LEU A 234 8.15 7.85 22.00
CA LEU A 234 7.99 9.25 22.44
C LEU A 234 9.22 9.79 23.19
N ASP A 235 10.06 8.89 23.72
CA ASP A 235 11.38 9.24 24.25
C ASP A 235 12.39 9.54 23.13
N THR A 236 12.19 9.00 21.94
CA THR A 236 13.13 9.10 20.82
C THR A 236 12.78 10.24 19.87
N PHE A 237 11.49 10.42 19.57
CA PHE A 237 11.02 11.44 18.63
C PHE A 237 10.49 12.68 19.37
N LEU A 238 10.81 13.86 18.84
CA LEU A 238 10.21 15.12 19.27
C LEU A 238 8.87 15.29 18.57
N ILE A 239 7.80 15.13 19.33
CA ILE A 239 6.41 15.29 18.89
C ILE A 239 5.75 16.24 19.87
N ASP A 240 5.03 17.23 19.36
CA ASP A 240 4.29 18.19 20.17
C ASP A 240 3.06 17.54 20.86
N ASP A 241 2.69 18.09 22.01
CA ASP A 241 1.60 17.55 22.84
C ASP A 241 0.25 17.53 22.11
N GLU A 242 0.01 18.47 21.18
CA GLU A 242 -1.22 18.52 20.38
C GLU A 242 -1.31 17.32 19.44
N THR A 243 -0.21 17.01 18.73
CA THR A 243 -0.12 15.82 17.88
C THR A 243 -0.27 14.55 18.70
N ILE A 244 0.39 14.45 19.86
CA ILE A 244 0.28 13.28 20.76
C ILE A 244 -1.18 13.07 21.19
N ALA A 245 -1.88 14.14 21.58
CA ALA A 245 -3.28 14.06 21.97
C ALA A 245 -4.17 13.58 20.81
N LYS A 246 -3.99 14.14 19.60
CA LYS A 246 -4.76 13.75 18.41
C LYS A 246 -4.56 12.28 18.04
N ILE A 247 -3.30 11.85 17.88
CA ILE A 247 -3.01 10.48 17.46
C ILE A 247 -3.40 9.46 18.53
N LYS A 248 -3.60 9.88 19.79
CA LYS A 248 -4.08 9.00 20.88
C LYS A 248 -5.57 8.67 20.77
N GLU A 249 -6.38 9.60 20.26
CA GLU A 249 -7.85 9.48 20.28
C GLU A 249 -8.46 9.29 18.88
N ASP A 250 -7.74 9.64 17.81
CA ASP A 250 -8.22 9.53 16.44
C ASP A 250 -7.35 8.57 15.61
N ASP A 251 -7.94 7.46 15.18
CA ASP A 251 -7.30 6.46 14.33
C ASP A 251 -6.90 7.02 12.95
N VAL A 252 -7.64 8.01 12.41
CA VAL A 252 -7.30 8.66 11.14
C VAL A 252 -6.04 9.49 11.31
N GLU A 253 -5.96 10.28 12.39
CA GLU A 253 -4.76 11.06 12.70
C GLU A 253 -3.56 10.15 12.96
N LEU A 254 -3.76 9.03 13.67
CA LEU A 254 -2.69 8.04 13.88
C LEU A 254 -2.23 7.41 12.56
N MET A 255 -3.14 7.11 11.64
CA MET A 255 -2.81 6.58 10.31
C MET A 255 -2.02 7.60 9.48
N LEU A 256 -2.44 8.86 9.45
CA LEU A 256 -1.71 9.91 8.74
C LEU A 256 -0.32 10.15 9.35
N PHE A 257 -0.22 10.06 10.68
CA PHE A 257 1.05 10.10 11.40
C PHE A 257 1.96 8.91 11.02
N SER A 258 1.39 7.72 10.86
CA SER A 258 2.14 6.52 10.46
C SER A 258 2.82 6.69 9.10
N PHE A 259 2.19 7.40 8.15
CA PHE A 259 2.80 7.69 6.86
C PHE A 259 3.98 8.66 6.98
N LYS A 260 3.86 9.70 7.81
CA LYS A 260 4.98 10.62 8.11
C LYS A 260 6.15 9.89 8.76
N TYR A 261 5.83 8.96 9.67
CA TYR A 261 6.81 8.11 10.33
C TYR A 261 7.54 7.23 9.31
N LEU A 262 6.80 6.50 8.47
CA LEU A 262 7.38 5.65 7.41
C LEU A 262 8.21 6.44 6.40
N ALA A 263 7.78 7.65 6.02
CA ALA A 263 8.55 8.52 5.15
C ALA A 263 9.94 8.85 5.73
N ALA A 264 10.00 9.16 7.03
CA ALA A 264 11.26 9.45 7.71
C ALA A 264 12.13 8.20 7.84
N THR A 265 11.58 7.10 8.34
CA THR A 265 12.37 5.92 8.71
C THR A 265 12.81 5.09 7.52
N LEU A 266 12.00 5.01 6.47
CA LEU A 266 12.30 4.19 5.30
C LEU A 266 12.98 4.97 4.18
N PHE A 267 12.74 6.27 4.09
CA PHE A 267 13.20 7.09 2.96
C PHE A 267 13.98 8.35 3.36
N GLY A 268 14.29 8.50 4.65
CA GLY A 268 15.09 9.61 5.17
C GLY A 268 14.44 10.98 5.00
N ALA A 269 13.12 11.05 4.87
CA ALA A 269 12.41 12.32 4.80
C ALA A 269 12.60 13.09 6.13
N GLN A 270 12.86 14.40 6.05
CA GLN A 270 13.00 15.26 7.24
C GLN A 270 11.63 15.65 7.82
N THR A 271 10.74 14.67 8.00
CA THR A 271 9.37 14.87 8.50
C THR A 271 9.25 14.75 10.02
N MET A 272 10.28 14.25 10.70
CA MET A 272 10.32 14.13 12.16
C MET A 272 11.71 14.47 12.71
N LYS A 273 11.74 15.06 13.91
CA LYS A 273 12.98 15.36 14.63
C LYS A 273 13.22 14.30 15.71
N ILE A 274 14.44 13.80 15.81
CA ILE A 274 14.87 12.88 16.87
C ILE A 274 15.51 13.71 17.99
N ARG A 275 15.30 13.34 19.25
CA ARG A 275 15.95 14.02 20.38
C ARG A 275 17.47 13.83 20.32
N GLU A 276 18.23 14.91 20.43
CA GLU A 276 19.69 14.90 20.23
C GLU A 276 20.44 14.02 21.25
N ASP A 277 19.94 13.96 22.49
CA ASP A 277 20.46 13.10 23.56
C ASP A 277 20.34 11.60 23.21
N LYS A 278 19.25 11.19 22.56
CA LYS A 278 19.07 9.82 22.09
C LYS A 278 19.94 9.48 20.89
N ILE A 279 20.19 10.45 20.00
CA ILE A 279 21.17 10.29 18.91
C ILE A 279 22.56 10.03 19.51
N GLN A 280 22.97 10.84 20.49
CA GLN A 280 24.26 10.69 21.17
C GLN A 280 24.36 9.35 21.90
N ALA A 281 23.33 8.95 22.64
CA ALA A 281 23.28 7.65 23.32
C ALA A 281 23.38 6.47 22.33
N LYS A 282 22.68 6.54 21.19
CA LYS A 282 22.74 5.50 20.14
C LYS A 282 24.12 5.45 19.47
N VAL A 283 24.73 6.60 19.21
CA VAL A 283 26.09 6.70 18.66
C VAL A 283 27.10 6.11 19.63
N GLU A 284 26.94 6.36 20.92
CA GLU A 284 27.79 5.79 21.97
C GLU A 284 27.61 4.27 22.09
N GLU A 285 26.37 3.77 22.09
CA GLU A 285 26.04 2.34 22.05
C GLU A 285 26.65 1.64 20.82
N ILE A 286 26.55 2.26 19.64
CA ILE A 286 27.12 1.72 18.39
C ILE A 286 28.65 1.69 18.45
N LYS A 287 29.29 2.73 19.02
CA LYS A 287 30.74 2.76 19.22
C LYS A 287 31.18 1.65 20.18
N GLN A 288 30.51 1.52 21.33
CA GLN A 288 30.80 0.48 22.32
C GLN A 288 30.67 -0.91 21.71
N ARG A 289 29.58 -1.19 20.98
CA ARG A 289 29.38 -2.49 20.32
C ARG A 289 30.42 -2.77 19.23
N GLN A 290 30.86 -1.75 18.49
CA GLN A 290 31.89 -1.89 17.48
C GLN A 290 33.27 -2.13 18.11
N ASP A 291 33.57 -1.44 19.21
CA ASP A 291 34.80 -1.62 19.98
C ASP A 291 34.84 -3.03 20.61
N GLU A 292 33.73 -3.51 21.17
CA GLU A 292 33.58 -4.88 21.68
C GLU A 292 33.80 -5.94 20.59
N SER A 293 33.19 -5.77 19.42
CA SER A 293 33.35 -6.69 18.29
C SER A 293 34.79 -6.74 17.77
N VAL A 294 35.50 -5.61 17.78
CA VAL A 294 36.93 -5.55 17.44
C VAL A 294 37.77 -6.25 18.50
N ILE A 295 37.47 -6.05 19.79
CA ILE A 295 38.14 -6.73 20.90
C ILE A 295 37.97 -8.25 20.80
N GLU A 296 36.75 -8.75 20.56
CA GLU A 296 36.47 -10.18 20.39
C GLU A 296 37.26 -10.77 19.22
N SER A 297 37.30 -10.07 18.08
CA SER A 297 38.04 -10.51 16.89
C SER A 297 39.55 -10.60 17.14
N VAL A 298 40.12 -9.67 17.93
CA VAL A 298 41.54 -9.69 18.33
C VAL A 298 41.82 -10.85 19.28
N GLN A 299 40.94 -11.09 20.27
CA GLN A 299 41.09 -12.20 21.20
C GLN A 299 40.99 -13.57 20.50
N GLU A 300 40.12 -13.70 19.51
CA GLU A 300 40.00 -14.90 18.69
C GLU A 300 41.25 -15.13 17.84
N TYR A 301 41.80 -14.07 17.22
CA TYR A 301 43.07 -14.12 16.50
C TYR A 301 44.24 -14.55 17.41
N GLU A 302 44.32 -14.01 18.62
CA GLU A 302 45.36 -14.37 19.60
C GLU A 302 45.26 -15.85 20.05
N LYS A 303 44.05 -16.36 20.29
CA LYS A 303 43.82 -17.78 20.60
C LYS A 303 44.26 -18.69 19.44
N ILE A 304 43.91 -18.32 18.20
CA ILE A 304 44.34 -19.06 17.00
C ILE A 304 45.87 -19.04 16.87
N LYS A 305 46.52 -17.92 17.18
CA LYS A 305 47.98 -17.80 17.16
C LYS A 305 48.64 -18.68 18.22
N GLN A 306 48.14 -18.67 19.46
CA GLN A 306 48.66 -19.49 20.56
C GLN A 306 48.50 -20.99 20.27
N GLN A 307 47.36 -21.40 19.71
CA GLN A 307 47.13 -22.78 19.29
C GLN A 307 48.16 -23.21 18.22
N ARG A 308 48.40 -22.38 17.21
CA ARG A 308 49.42 -22.64 16.16
C ARG A 308 50.85 -22.68 16.69
N GLU A 309 51.16 -21.95 17.75
CA GLU A 309 52.47 -21.99 18.41
C GLU A 309 52.65 -23.24 19.28
N MET A 310 51.57 -23.72 19.90
CA MET A 310 51.56 -25.01 20.62
C MET A 310 51.70 -26.20 19.68
N ASP A 311 50.99 -26.19 18.55
CA ASP A 311 51.03 -27.27 17.55
C ASP A 311 52.41 -27.37 16.84
N LYS A 312 53.23 -26.31 16.91
CA LYS A 312 54.61 -26.30 16.40
C LYS A 312 55.66 -26.80 17.39
N LYS A 313 55.29 -26.99 18.66
CA LYS A 313 56.20 -27.44 19.74
C LYS A 313 56.07 -28.94 20.07
N VAL A 314 55.20 -29.65 19.35
CA VAL A 314 55.05 -31.12 19.36
C VAL A 314 55.74 -31.69 18.12
#